data_AF-A0A090SG51-F1
#
_entry.id   AF-A0A090SG51-F1
#
_cell.length_a   1.000
_cell.length_b   1.000
_cell.length_c   1.000
_cell.angle_alpha   90.00
_cell.angle_beta   90.00
_cell.angle_gamma   90.00
#
_symmetry.space_group_name_H-M   'P 1'
#
loop_
_entity.id
_entity.type
_entity.pdbx_description
1 polymer ?
#
loop_
_entity_poly.entity_id
_entity_poly.type
_entity_poly.pdbx_seq_one_letter_code
_entity_poly.pdbx_strand_id
1 'polypeptide(L)'
;MLGKLTSPFKLRERGIMGMNQRNHGYIGKYNDRSKYPLVDDKLKTKIIAEKAGATTPALIASSVTRRKRNASTTWSKTGRGL
;
A
#
# COMPACT_ATOMS: atom_id res chain seq x y z
N MET A 1 26.88 -12.92 -10.79
CA MET A 1 26.08 -12.59 -9.57
C MET A 1 24.58 -12.95 -9.68
N LEU A 2 24.15 -13.80 -10.62
CA LEU A 2 22.72 -14.20 -10.76
C LEU A 2 22.34 -15.51 -10.05
N GLY A 3 23.29 -16.27 -9.50
CA GLY A 3 23.05 -17.60 -8.92
C GLY A 3 22.26 -17.64 -7.61
N LYS A 4 21.77 -16.49 -7.12
CA LYS A 4 20.99 -16.39 -5.86
C LYS A 4 19.50 -16.10 -6.08
N LEU A 5 19.05 -15.93 -7.33
CA LEU A 5 17.65 -15.66 -7.64
C LEU A 5 16.93 -16.97 -8.01
N THR A 6 15.68 -17.09 -7.59
CA THR A 6 14.81 -18.23 -7.93
C THR A 6 13.61 -17.74 -8.72
N SER A 7 13.07 -18.58 -9.61
CA SER A 7 11.88 -18.21 -10.38
C SER A 7 10.63 -18.18 -9.49
N PRO A 8 9.66 -17.29 -9.77
CA PRO A 8 8.38 -17.27 -9.06
C PRO A 8 7.62 -18.60 -9.15
N PHE A 9 7.75 -19.32 -10.27
CA PHE A 9 7.13 -20.64 -10.46
C PHE A 9 7.68 -21.69 -9.49
N LYS A 10 9.01 -21.73 -9.30
CA LYS A 10 9.67 -22.65 -8.35
C LYS A 10 9.31 -22.34 -6.90
N LEU A 11 9.07 -21.07 -6.57
CA LEU A 11 8.53 -20.68 -5.26
C LEU A 11 7.11 -21.20 -5.07
N ARG A 12 6.25 -21.04 -6.09
CA ARG A 12 4.85 -21.51 -6.06
C ARG A 12 4.76 -23.03 -5.92
N GLU A 13 5.59 -23.79 -6.63
CA GLU A 13 5.66 -25.26 -6.51
C GLU A 13 6.04 -25.72 -5.10
N ARG A 14 6.84 -24.92 -4.39
CA ARG A 14 7.20 -25.15 -2.98
C ARG A 14 6.15 -24.66 -1.98
N GLY A 15 4.98 -24.22 -2.46
CA GLY A 15 3.90 -23.69 -1.63
C GLY A 15 4.17 -22.28 -1.08
N ILE A 16 5.20 -21.58 -1.57
CA ILE A 16 5.52 -20.23 -1.12
C ILE A 16 4.56 -19.25 -1.80
N MET A 17 3.75 -18.60 -0.99
CA MET A 17 2.72 -17.66 -1.44
C MET A 17 3.32 -16.31 -1.84
N GLY A 18 2.83 -15.75 -2.94
CA GLY A 18 3.18 -14.39 -3.35
C GLY A 18 2.60 -13.34 -2.41
N MET A 19 3.27 -12.19 -2.31
CA MET A 19 2.87 -11.09 -1.41
C MET A 19 1.41 -10.67 -1.61
N ASN A 20 0.96 -10.51 -2.85
CA ASN A 20 -0.41 -10.08 -3.15
C ASN A 20 -1.45 -11.14 -2.78
N GLN A 21 -1.16 -12.42 -3.03
CA GLN A 21 -2.04 -13.52 -2.67
C GLN A 21 -2.19 -13.63 -1.15
N ARG A 22 -1.10 -13.50 -0.40
CA ARG A 22 -1.12 -13.46 1.07
C ARG A 22 -1.92 -12.26 1.58
N ASN A 23 -1.65 -11.08 1.04
CA ASN A 23 -2.28 -9.84 1.48
C ASN A 23 -3.79 -9.87 1.24
N HIS A 24 -4.23 -10.39 0.10
CA HIS A 24 -5.66 -10.50 -0.21
C HIS A 24 -6.33 -11.66 0.53
N GLY A 25 -5.71 -12.84 0.54
CA GLY A 25 -6.32 -14.08 1.04
C GLY A 25 -6.38 -14.19 2.57
N TYR A 26 -5.46 -13.54 3.29
CA TYR A 26 -5.33 -13.67 4.74
C TYR A 26 -5.33 -12.31 5.43
N ILE A 27 -4.40 -11.41 5.11
CA ILE A 27 -4.22 -10.16 5.89
C ILE A 27 -5.43 -9.24 5.77
N GLY A 28 -5.95 -9.05 4.56
CA GLY A 28 -7.07 -8.15 4.29
C GLY A 28 -8.38 -8.57 4.97
N LYS A 29 -8.53 -9.85 5.35
CA LYS A 29 -9.71 -10.33 6.09
C LYS A 29 -9.69 -9.90 7.56
N TYR A 30 -8.51 -9.77 8.13
CA TYR A 30 -8.33 -9.42 9.55
C TYR A 30 -7.99 -7.94 9.77
N ASN A 31 -7.67 -7.21 8.69
CA ASN A 31 -7.35 -5.79 8.78
C ASN A 31 -8.43 -4.94 8.10
N ASP A 32 -9.20 -4.21 8.90
CA ASP A 32 -10.21 -3.28 8.40
C ASP A 32 -9.57 -2.25 7.45
N ARG A 33 -10.13 -2.17 6.24
CA ARG A 33 -9.68 -1.25 5.19
C ARG A 33 -9.81 0.21 5.60
N SER A 34 -10.74 0.53 6.50
CA SER A 34 -10.92 1.89 7.03
C SER A 34 -9.67 2.43 7.74
N LYS A 35 -8.82 1.53 8.26
CA LYS A 35 -7.60 1.87 9.02
C LYS A 35 -6.37 2.07 8.14
N TYR A 36 -6.42 1.71 6.86
CA TYR A 36 -5.29 1.83 5.94
C TYR A 36 -4.72 3.27 5.83
N PRO A 37 -5.55 4.33 5.83
CA PRO A 37 -5.04 5.70 5.81
C PRO A 37 -4.18 6.07 7.03
N LEU A 38 -4.30 5.36 8.16
CA LEU A 38 -3.50 5.61 9.35
C LEU A 38 -2.04 5.17 9.16
N VAL A 39 -1.82 4.12 8.35
CA VAL A 39 -0.50 3.49 8.10
C VAL A 39 0.13 3.99 6.80
N ASP A 40 -0.70 4.39 5.83
CA ASP A 40 -0.24 4.95 4.57
C ASP A 40 0.31 6.37 4.75
N ASP A 41 -0.40 7.20 5.52
CA ASP A 41 0.03 8.54 5.87
C ASP A 41 1.19 8.47 6.88
N LYS A 42 2.39 8.74 6.37
CA LYS A 42 3.64 8.68 7.13
C LYS A 42 3.67 9.66 8.30
N LEU A 43 3.02 10.81 8.17
CA LEU A 43 2.93 11.79 9.25
C LEU A 43 1.99 11.29 10.35
N LYS A 44 0.78 10.81 9.97
CA LYS A 44 -0.17 10.26 10.94
C LYS A 44 0.37 9.03 11.66
N THR A 45 1.03 8.13 10.93
CA THR A 45 1.65 6.92 11.50
C THR A 45 2.62 7.31 12.63
N LYS A 46 3.48 8.30 12.38
CA LYS A 46 4.48 8.77 13.33
C LYS A 46 3.84 9.40 14.57
N ILE A 47 2.85 10.27 14.40
CA ILE A 47 2.12 10.90 15.51
C ILE A 47 1.44 9.86 16.41
N ILE A 48 0.81 8.84 15.80
CA ILE A 48 0.14 7.76 16.54
C ILE A 48 1.17 6.91 17.29
N ALA A 49 2.30 6.59 16.64
CA ALA A 49 3.36 5.81 17.25
C ALA A 49 4.02 6.52 18.45
N GLU A 50 4.30 7.81 18.34
CA GLU A 50 4.83 8.62 19.45
C GLU A 50 3.84 8.70 20.62
N LYS A 51 2.56 8.95 20.33
CA LYS A 51 1.50 8.96 21.36
C LYS A 51 1.35 7.61 22.06
N ALA A 52 1.59 6.52 21.35
CA ALA A 52 1.56 5.16 21.89
C ALA A 52 2.87 4.78 22.63
N GLY A 53 3.86 5.67 22.72
CA GLY A 53 5.14 5.39 23.37
C GLY A 53 6.08 4.49 22.57
N ALA A 54 5.80 4.28 21.27
CA ALA A 54 6.65 3.46 20.42
C ALA A 54 7.94 4.22 20.04
N THR A 55 9.09 3.56 20.21
CA THR A 55 10.40 4.10 19.82
C THR A 55 10.41 4.35 18.31
N THR A 56 10.38 5.63 17.91
CA THR A 56 10.36 6.03 16.51
C THR A 56 11.37 7.15 16.26
N PRO A 57 12.10 7.14 15.13
CA PRO A 57 13.12 8.15 14.81
C PRO A 57 12.50 9.54 14.69
N ALA A 58 13.18 10.60 15.13
CA ALA A 58 12.65 11.97 15.11
C ALA A 58 12.19 12.39 13.69
N LEU A 59 11.07 13.12 13.61
CA LEU A 59 10.56 13.63 12.34
C LEU A 59 11.45 14.78 11.84
N ILE A 60 12.14 14.57 10.71
CA ILE A 60 13.06 15.57 10.13
C ILE A 60 12.30 16.56 9.25
N ALA A 61 11.44 16.07 8.35
CA ALA A 61 10.58 16.89 7.50
C ALA A 61 9.45 16.05 6.91
N SER A 62 8.28 16.66 6.66
CA SER A 62 7.20 16.07 5.85
C SER A 62 6.90 16.97 4.65
N SER A 63 7.03 16.45 3.44
CA SER A 63 6.64 17.15 2.22
C SER A 63 5.14 16.92 1.94
N VAL A 64 4.35 17.99 1.95
CA VAL A 64 2.95 17.95 1.55
C VAL A 64 2.83 18.45 0.12
N THR A 65 2.57 17.53 -0.80
CA THR A 65 2.29 17.90 -2.20
C THR A 65 0.83 18.33 -2.31
N ARG A 66 0.60 19.64 -2.50
CA ARG A 66 -0.75 20.17 -2.77
C ARG A 66 -1.16 19.78 -4.19
N ARG A 67 -2.04 18.78 -4.34
CA ARG A 67 -2.67 18.50 -5.65
C ARG A 67 -3.42 19.77 -6.10
N LYS A 68 -3.03 20.35 -7.23
CA LYS A 68 -3.90 21.29 -7.95
C LYS A 68 -5.11 20.48 -8.43
N ARG A 69 -6.31 20.87 -8.00
CA ARG A 69 -7.55 20.33 -8.55
C ARG A 69 -7.72 20.90 -9.95
N ASN A 70 -7.46 20.10 -10.98
CA ASN A 70 -7.84 20.45 -12.34
C ASN A 70 -9.36 20.25 -12.44
N ALA A 71 -10.06 21.31 -12.84
CA ALA A 71 -11.52 21.33 -12.94
C ALA A 71 -12.03 20.26 -13.93
N SER A 72 -13.04 19.52 -13.47
CA SER A 72 -14.09 18.83 -14.25
C SER A 72 -13.77 18.51 -15.72
N THR A 73 -13.18 17.34 -15.97
CA THR A 73 -13.32 16.64 -17.25
C THR A 73 -14.50 15.68 -17.13
N THR A 74 -15.66 16.09 -17.63
CA THR A 74 -16.81 15.19 -17.84
C THR A 74 -16.41 14.15 -18.88
N TRP A 75 -16.22 12.90 -18.47
CA TRP A 75 -16.07 11.77 -19.37
C TRP A 75 -17.46 11.39 -19.91
N SER A 76 -17.78 11.86 -21.11
CA SER A 76 -18.91 11.38 -21.90
C SER A 76 -18.68 9.90 -22.23
N LYS A 77 -19.50 9.01 -21.68
CA LYS A 77 -19.53 7.60 -22.09
C LYS A 77 -20.08 7.51 -23.51
N THR A 78 -19.21 7.36 -24.49
CA THR A 78 -19.57 6.88 -25.83
C THR A 78 -18.75 5.64 -26.18
N GLY A 79 -19.45 4.51 -26.29
CA GLY A 79 -19.10 3.42 -27.21
C GLY A 79 -18.25 2.28 -26.66
N ARG A 80 -18.89 1.15 -26.31
CA ARG A 80 -19.12 0.03 -27.26
C ARG A 80 -19.74 -1.17 -26.53
N GLY A 81 -20.92 -1.57 -27.00
CA GLY A 81 -21.28 -2.97 -27.03
C GLY A 81 -20.58 -3.62 -28.22
N LEU A 82 -20.04 -4.81 -27.95
CA LEU A 82 -19.65 -5.95 -28.79
C LEU A 82 -18.47 -6.64 -28.12
#